data_AF-A0A1H5VB91-F1
#
_entry.id   AF-A0A1H5VB91-F1
#
_cell.length_a   1.000
_cell.length_b   1.000
_cell.length_c   1.000
_cell.angle_alpha   90.00
_cell.angle_beta   90.00
_cell.angle_gamma   90.00
#
_symmetry.space_group_name_H-M   'P 1'
#
loop_
_entity.id
_entity.type
_entity.pdbx_description
1 polymer ?
#
loop_
_entity_poly.entity_id
_entity_poly.type
_entity_poly.pdbx_seq_one_letter_code
_entity_poly.pdbx_strand_id
1 'polypeptide(L)'
;MILIDPPLWPFRGRVWSHMVSDSSYEELHVFAARLGVPPRAFDRDHYDVPSELYQRAIDLGASPVGCQELLSRLTRAGLRRPKRRPTRPPGTAAMNPVPGT
;
A
#
# COMPACT_ATOMS: atom_id res chain seq x y z
N MET A 1 -14.69 6.97 -1.49
CA MET A 1 -15.16 5.61 -1.16
C MET A 1 -14.00 4.82 -0.57
N ILE A 2 -14.28 3.99 0.44
CA ILE A 2 -13.25 3.12 1.04
C ILE A 2 -13.19 1.79 0.29
N LEU A 3 -11.99 1.38 -0.10
CA LEU A 3 -11.71 0.16 -0.84
C LEU A 3 -10.75 -0.72 -0.04
N ILE A 4 -10.95 -2.03 -0.06
CA ILE A 4 -10.08 -3.00 0.61
C ILE A 4 -9.80 -4.21 -0.29
N ASP A 5 -8.54 -4.66 -0.38
CA ASP A 5 -8.18 -5.89 -1.10
C ASP A 5 -8.32 -7.13 -0.20
N PRO A 6 -8.50 -8.34 -0.79
CA PRO A 6 -8.49 -9.57 0.01
C PRO A 6 -7.16 -9.72 0.75
N PRO A 7 -7.15 -10.33 1.95
CA PRO A 7 -5.93 -10.50 2.70
C PRO A 7 -5.03 -11.53 2.00
N LEU A 8 -4.08 -11.04 1.20
CA LEU A 8 -3.18 -11.86 0.38
C LEU A 8 -1.70 -11.67 0.73
N TRP A 9 -1.38 -10.69 1.59
CA TRP A 9 0.00 -10.26 1.82
C TRP A 9 0.56 -10.85 3.11
N PRO A 10 1.41 -11.88 3.09
CA PRO A 10 1.98 -12.46 4.30
C PRO A 10 3.11 -11.59 4.88
N PHE A 11 3.02 -11.24 6.16
CA PHE A 11 4.08 -10.54 6.89
C PHE A 11 4.01 -10.82 8.38
N ARG A 12 5.17 -11.19 8.98
CA ARG A 12 5.33 -11.49 10.42
C ARG A 12 4.28 -12.47 10.98
N GLY A 13 4.01 -13.55 10.24
CA GLY A 13 3.07 -14.61 10.67
C GLY A 13 1.59 -14.24 10.56
N ARG A 14 1.26 -13.13 9.91
CA ARG A 14 -0.12 -12.70 9.64
C ARG A 14 -0.30 -12.42 8.15
N VAL A 15 -1.55 -12.39 7.71
CA VAL A 15 -1.92 -12.01 6.34
C VAL A 15 -2.61 -10.66 6.40
N TRP A 16 -2.29 -9.79 5.45
CA TRP A 16 -2.69 -8.40 5.44
C TRP A 16 -3.44 -8.06 4.15
N SER A 17 -4.38 -7.13 4.30
CA SER A 17 -5.06 -6.40 3.25
C SER A 17 -4.52 -4.97 3.19
N HIS A 18 -4.65 -4.33 2.06
CA HIS A 18 -4.50 -2.89 1.90
C HIS A 18 -5.87 -2.23 1.83
N MET A 19 -6.01 -1.13 2.56
CA MET A 19 -7.20 -0.30 2.55
C MET A 19 -6.86 1.12 2.11
N VAL A 20 -7.63 1.65 1.16
CA VAL A 20 -7.43 2.98 0.56
C VAL A 20 -8.74 3.74 0.46
N SER A 21 -8.62 5.03 0.14
CA SER A 21 -9.71 5.84 -0.37
C SER A 21 -9.44 6.22 -1.83
N ASP A 22 -10.50 6.30 -2.63
CA ASP A 22 -10.48 6.89 -3.97
C ASP A 22 -10.97 8.35 -4.01
N SER A 23 -11.06 9.01 -2.85
CA SER A 23 -11.57 10.38 -2.74
C SER A 23 -10.68 11.29 -1.86
N SER A 24 -10.30 10.86 -0.66
CA SER A 24 -9.39 11.64 0.21
C SER A 24 -8.73 10.80 1.32
N TYR A 25 -7.58 11.23 1.83
CA TYR A 25 -6.99 10.59 3.01
C TYR A 25 -7.77 10.87 4.31
N GLU A 26 -8.49 11.99 4.39
CA GLU A 26 -9.27 12.34 5.57
C GLU A 26 -10.33 11.27 5.87
N GLU A 27 -11.14 10.89 4.86
CA GLU A 27 -12.12 9.82 5.04
C GLU A 27 -11.47 8.47 5.36
N LEU A 28 -10.28 8.21 4.80
CA LEU A 28 -9.51 6.99 5.07
C LEU A 28 -9.05 6.93 6.53
N HIS A 29 -8.53 8.04 7.08
CA HIS A 29 -8.11 8.12 8.48
C HIS A 29 -9.31 7.96 9.44
N VAL A 30 -10.43 8.62 9.14
CA VAL A 30 -11.67 8.49 9.93
C VAL A 30 -12.16 7.05 9.91
N PHE A 31 -12.16 6.40 8.74
CA PHE A 31 -12.58 5.01 8.62
C PHE A 31 -11.65 4.05 9.38
N ALA A 32 -10.33 4.21 9.24
CA ALA A 32 -9.35 3.40 9.94
C ALA A 32 -9.50 3.49 11.47
N ALA A 33 -9.74 4.69 11.99
CA ALA A 33 -10.01 4.90 13.41
C ALA A 33 -11.26 4.14 13.89
N ARG A 34 -12.36 4.16 13.10
CA ARG A 34 -13.59 3.41 13.41
C ARG A 34 -13.40 1.89 13.34
N LEU A 35 -12.57 1.42 12.41
CA LEU A 35 -12.20 0.01 12.27
C LEU A 35 -11.30 -0.47 13.42
N GLY A 36 -10.61 0.45 14.11
CA GLY A 36 -9.66 0.14 15.17
C GLY A 36 -8.23 -0.09 14.66
N VAL A 37 -7.93 0.32 13.42
CA VAL A 37 -6.58 0.25 12.85
C VAL A 37 -5.77 1.45 13.37
N PRO A 38 -4.59 1.23 13.97
CA PRO A 38 -3.83 2.32 14.57
C PRO A 38 -3.23 3.23 13.48
N PRO A 39 -3.05 4.55 13.76
CA PRO A 39 -2.48 5.49 12.77
C PRO A 39 -1.13 5.08 12.20
N ARG A 40 -0.30 4.38 12.98
CA ARG A 40 1.02 3.87 12.56
C ARG A 40 0.97 2.81 11.45
N ALA A 41 -0.20 2.24 11.16
CA ALA A 41 -0.39 1.29 10.06
C ALA A 41 -0.63 2.00 8.71
N PHE A 42 -0.63 3.33 8.68
CA PHE A 42 -0.67 4.10 7.46
C PHE A 42 0.72 4.16 6.80
N ASP A 43 0.86 3.66 5.57
CA ASP A 43 2.06 3.83 4.74
C ASP A 43 1.75 4.68 3.50
N ARG A 44 1.97 5.99 3.64
CA ARG A 44 1.86 7.05 2.60
C ARG A 44 0.49 7.28 1.98
N ASP A 45 -0.19 6.23 1.54
CA ASP A 45 -1.44 6.30 0.78
C ASP A 45 -2.46 5.20 1.10
N HIS A 46 -2.11 4.25 1.96
CA HIS A 46 -2.95 3.13 2.36
C HIS A 46 -2.73 2.76 3.82
N TYR A 47 -3.66 2.00 4.37
CA TYR A 47 -3.51 1.29 5.64
C TYR A 47 -3.26 -0.19 5.40
N ASP A 48 -2.32 -0.76 6.14
CA ASP A 48 -2.19 -2.21 6.30
C ASP A 48 -3.23 -2.70 7.32
N VAL A 49 -4.17 -3.53 6.85
CA VAL A 49 -5.27 -4.07 7.65
C VAL A 49 -5.01 -5.56 7.86
N PRO A 50 -4.90 -6.04 9.10
CA PRO A 50 -4.69 -7.47 9.33
C PRO A 50 -5.97 -8.25 9.01
N SER A 51 -5.82 -9.50 8.56
CA SER A 51 -6.92 -10.32 8.01
C SER A 51 -8.12 -10.48 8.95
N GLU A 52 -7.91 -10.43 10.27
CA GLU A 52 -8.99 -10.57 11.26
C GLU A 52 -9.93 -9.34 11.27
N LEU A 53 -9.50 -8.20 10.71
CA LEU A 53 -10.31 -7.00 10.56
C LEU A 53 -10.95 -6.86 9.18
N TYR A 54 -10.63 -7.74 8.22
CA TYR A 54 -11.13 -7.64 6.84
C TYR A 54 -12.66 -7.66 6.77
N GLN A 55 -13.30 -8.65 7.41
CA GLN A 55 -14.76 -8.74 7.39
C GLN A 55 -15.42 -7.54 8.07
N ARG A 56 -14.86 -7.09 9.21
CA ARG A 56 -15.35 -5.89 9.90
C ARG A 56 -15.22 -4.63 9.05
N ALA A 57 -14.19 -4.53 8.21
CA ALA A 57 -14.06 -3.41 7.28
C ALA A 57 -15.22 -3.41 6.26
N ILE A 58 -15.57 -4.58 5.72
CA ILE A 58 -16.73 -4.73 4.82
C ILE A 58 -18.03 -4.35 5.54
N ASP A 59 -18.22 -4.84 6.76
CA ASP A 59 -19.42 -4.57 7.55
C ASP A 59 -19.56 -3.08 7.91
N LEU A 60 -18.44 -2.34 8.02
CA LEU A 60 -18.40 -0.89 8.21
C LEU A 60 -18.58 -0.08 6.92
N GLY A 61 -18.65 -0.74 5.76
CA GLY A 61 -18.90 -0.12 4.46
C GLY A 61 -17.68 0.01 3.54
N ALA A 62 -16.55 -0.65 3.84
CA ALA A 62 -15.47 -0.77 2.86
C ALA A 62 -15.90 -1.71 1.73
N SER A 63 -15.58 -1.34 0.48
CA SER A 63 -15.87 -2.18 -0.67
C SER A 63 -14.73 -3.15 -0.95
N PRO A 64 -14.98 -4.46 -0.96
CA PRO A 64 -13.98 -5.44 -1.35
C PRO A 64 -13.73 -5.33 -2.86
N VAL A 65 -12.47 -5.18 -3.25
CA VAL A 65 -12.03 -5.09 -4.66
C VAL A 65 -10.72 -5.82 -4.85
N GLY A 66 -10.37 -6.21 -6.08
CA GLY A 66 -9.05 -6.79 -6.35
C GLY A 66 -7.92 -5.76 -6.21
N CYS A 67 -6.69 -6.21 -5.94
CA CYS A 67 -5.52 -5.34 -5.74
C CYS A 67 -5.26 -4.40 -6.93
N GLN A 68 -5.48 -4.89 -8.17
CA GLN A 68 -5.32 -4.08 -9.38
C GLN A 68 -6.35 -2.97 -9.48
N GLU A 69 -7.61 -3.26 -9.16
CA GLU A 69 -8.70 -2.28 -9.17
C GLU A 69 -8.49 -1.22 -8.08
N LEU A 70 -8.09 -1.66 -6.88
CA LEU A 70 -7.72 -0.80 -5.77
C LEU A 70 -6.64 0.22 -6.20
N LEU A 71 -5.54 -0.28 -6.78
CA LEU A 71 -4.43 0.55 -7.25
C LEU A 71 -4.84 1.49 -8.39
N SER A 72 -5.66 1.01 -9.32
CA SER A 72 -6.21 1.80 -10.43
C SER A 72 -7.01 2.99 -9.93
N ARG A 73 -7.94 2.77 -9.00
CA ARG A 73 -8.78 3.83 -8.41
C ARG A 73 -7.98 4.82 -7.58
N LEU A 74 -7.06 4.33 -6.74
CA LEU A 74 -6.15 5.20 -5.97
C LEU A 74 -5.31 6.10 -6.88
N THR A 75 -4.84 5.56 -8.01
CA THR A 75 -4.07 6.32 -9.01
C THR A 75 -4.93 7.35 -9.72
N ARG A 76 -6.13 6.96 -10.15
CA ARG A 76 -7.11 7.86 -10.80
C ARG A 76 -7.55 9.00 -9.88
N ALA A 77 -7.61 8.76 -8.57
CA ALA A 77 -7.89 9.77 -7.55
C ALA A 77 -6.71 10.73 -7.31
N GLY A 78 -5.53 10.50 -7.90
CA GLY A 78 -4.33 11.31 -7.66
C GLY A 78 -3.71 11.11 -6.27
N LEU A 79 -4.11 10.07 -5.55
CA LEU A 79 -3.69 9.79 -4.17
C LEU A 79 -2.54 8.77 -4.09
N ARG A 80 -2.07 8.22 -5.21
CA ARG A 80 -0.98 7.23 -5.17
C ARG A 80 0.36 7.90 -4.83
N ARG A 81 1.01 7.42 -3.77
CA ARG A 81 2.36 7.82 -3.33
C ARG A 81 3.29 6.62 -3.28
N PRO A 82 3.88 6.24 -4.42
CA PRO A 82 4.75 5.06 -4.48
C PRO A 82 6.01 5.25 -3.64
N LYS A 83 6.51 4.16 -3.05
CA LYS A 83 7.84 4.12 -2.44
C LYS A 83 8.88 4.42 -3.50
N ARG A 84 9.61 5.52 -3.37
CA ARG A 84 10.77 5.80 -4.24
C ARG A 84 11.79 4.68 -4.05
N ARG A 85 12.04 3.87 -5.08
CA ARG A 85 13.24 3.03 -5.11
C ARG A 85 14.46 3.96 -5.16
N PRO A 86 15.53 3.71 -4.41
CA PRO A 86 16.79 4.41 -4.64
C PRO A 86 17.15 4.24 -6.11
N THR A 87 17.35 5.34 -6.82
CA THR A 87 17.93 5.31 -8.15
C THR A 87 19.28 4.66 -8.01
N ARG A 88 19.47 3.45 -8.58
CA ARG A 88 20.80 2.87 -8.69
C ARG A 88 21.62 3.89 -9.50
N PRO A 89 22.75 4.42 -8.99
CA PRO A 89 23.59 5.26 -9.81
C PRO A 89 23.96 4.46 -11.08
N PRO A 90 24.05 5.11 -12.25
CA PRO A 90 24.53 4.43 -13.45
C PRO A 90 25.86 3.78 -13.09
N GLY A 91 25.93 2.45 -13.25
CA GLY A 91 27.09 1.68 -12.84
C GLY A 91 28.31 2.25 -13.53
N THR A 92 29.31 2.67 -12.77
CA THR A 92 30.66 2.87 -13.26
C THR A 92 31.08 1.55 -13.91
N ALA A 93 31.14 1.55 -15.23
CA ALA A 93 31.75 0.47 -15.97
C ALA A 93 33.15 0.25 -15.37
N ALA A 94 33.41 -0.97 -14.91
CA ALA A 94 34.73 -1.37 -14.48
C ALA A 94 35.69 -1.15 -15.66
N MET A 95 36.52 -0.12 -15.53
CA MET A 95 37.68 0.07 -16.39
C MET A 95 38.64 -1.09 -16.06
N ASN A 96 38.68 -2.11 -16.91
CA ASN A 96 39.69 -3.16 -16.77
C ASN A 96 41.07 -2.51 -16.93
N PRO A 97 42.04 -2.73 -16.03
CA PRO A 97 43.40 -2.29 -16.27
C PRO A 97 43.99 -3.12 -17.42
N VAL A 98 44.49 -2.43 -18.43
CA VAL A 98 45.41 -2.98 -19.44
C VAL A 98 46.69 -3.41 -18.73
N PRO A 99 47.18 -4.66 -18.87
CA PRO A 99 48.49 -5.03 -18.37
C PRO A 99 49.56 -4.37 -19.24
N GLY A 100 50.44 -3.59 -18.61
CA GLY A 100 51.60 -2.99 -19.25
C GLY A 100 52.85 -3.82 -19.06
N THR A 101 53.55 -4.05 -20.19
CA THR A 101 54.94 -4.51 -20.39
C THR A 101 55.30 -5.95 -20.00
#